data_AF-A0A3N2KDW6-F1
#
_entry.id   AF-A0A3N2KDW6-F1
#
_cell.length_a   1.000
_cell.length_b   1.000
_cell.length_c   1.000
_cell.angle_alpha   90.00
_cell.angle_beta   90.00
_cell.angle_gamma   90.00
#
_symmetry.space_group_name_H-M   'P 1'
#
loop_
_entity.id
_entity.type
_entity.pdbx_description
1 polymer ?
#
loop_
_entity_poly.entity_id
_entity_poly.type
_entity_poly.pdbx_seq_one_letter_code
_entity_poly.pdbx_strand_id
1 'polypeptide(L)'
;MKVLTKYILTAAVCMVGALTAYAAQSGWEPVKTEQPSAKSVMKDAELEIKAAPGVILVRNTHQVQIKVFTILGRMVSSETLPPGTSRLQLPTHGVYIVKVGDLTCKVAV
;
A
#
# COMPACT_ATOMS: atom_id res chain seq x y z
N MET A 1 -6.61 56.62 -3.48
CA MET A 1 -6.36 55.37 -4.23
C MET A 1 -5.32 54.42 -3.61
N LYS A 2 -4.56 54.82 -2.57
CA LYS A 2 -3.50 53.96 -1.97
C LYS A 2 -4.00 52.88 -0.99
N VAL A 3 -5.23 53.02 -0.48
CA VAL A 3 -5.88 52.04 0.41
C VAL A 3 -6.48 50.86 -0.36
N LEU A 4 -7.02 51.10 -1.56
CA LEU A 4 -7.63 50.05 -2.39
C LEU A 4 -6.60 49.03 -2.91
N THR A 5 -5.38 49.49 -3.23
CA THR A 5 -4.27 48.63 -3.64
C THR A 5 -3.78 47.72 -2.50
N LYS A 6 -3.87 48.17 -1.25
CA LYS A 6 -3.52 47.34 -0.08
C LYS A 6 -4.49 46.19 0.12
N TYR A 7 -5.80 46.41 -0.04
CA TYR A 7 -6.79 45.33 0.11
C TYR A 7 -6.72 44.27 -1.00
N ILE A 8 -6.33 44.67 -2.21
CA ILE A 8 -6.14 43.73 -3.32
C ILE A 8 -4.90 42.85 -3.08
N LEU A 9 -3.84 43.37 -2.46
CA LEU A 9 -2.66 42.56 -2.13
C LEU A 9 -2.91 41.58 -0.97
N THR A 10 -3.76 41.92 0.01
CA THR A 10 -4.05 41.03 1.14
C THR A 10 -5.01 39.90 0.77
N ALA A 11 -5.85 40.06 -0.27
CA ALA A 11 -6.75 39.01 -0.74
C ALA A 11 -6.04 37.89 -1.53
N ALA A 12 -4.86 38.16 -2.09
CA ALA A 12 -4.10 37.19 -2.89
C ALA A 12 -3.30 36.18 -2.03
N VAL A 13 -3.11 36.44 -0.73
CA VAL A 13 -2.26 35.60 0.16
C VAL A 13 -3.04 34.44 0.80
N CYS A 14 -4.38 34.47 0.82
CA CYS A 14 -5.18 33.46 1.52
C CYS A 14 -5.59 32.25 0.69
N MET A 15 -5.16 32.12 -0.57
CA MET A 15 -5.69 31.11 -1.52
C MET A 15 -4.65 30.12 -2.06
N VAL A 16 -3.60 29.80 -1.27
CA VAL A 16 -2.59 28.80 -1.66
C VAL A 16 -2.54 27.58 -0.73
N GLY A 17 -3.27 27.59 0.39
CA GLY A 17 -3.17 26.56 1.42
C GLY A 17 -4.33 25.57 1.46
N ALA A 18 -4.62 24.80 0.40
CA ALA A 18 -5.58 23.69 0.49
C ALA A 18 -5.47 22.60 -0.60
N LEU A 19 -4.27 22.31 -1.13
CA LEU A 19 -4.07 21.15 -2.00
C LEU A 19 -3.09 20.15 -1.37
N THR A 20 -3.41 19.67 -0.17
CA THR A 20 -2.74 18.51 0.43
C THR A 20 -3.77 17.52 0.95
N ALA A 21 -4.64 17.04 0.06
CA ALA A 21 -5.52 15.93 0.38
C ALA A 21 -5.72 15.07 -0.87
N TYR A 22 -4.84 14.09 -1.06
CA TYR A 22 -5.16 12.65 -1.15
C TYR A 22 -3.92 11.87 -1.63
N ALA A 23 -2.88 11.79 -0.79
CA ALA A 23 -1.98 10.64 -0.94
C ALA A 23 -2.73 9.46 -0.33
N ALA A 24 -3.41 8.68 -1.18
CA ALA A 24 -3.86 7.34 -0.78
C ALA A 24 -2.64 6.64 -0.17
N GLN A 25 -2.75 6.22 1.09
CA GLN A 25 -1.72 5.42 1.76
C GLN A 25 -1.60 4.10 0.98
N SER A 26 -0.82 4.13 -0.08
CA SER A 26 -0.52 3.02 -0.99
C SER A 26 0.75 2.36 -0.49
N GLY A 27 0.68 1.88 0.75
CA GLY A 27 1.81 1.26 1.43
C GLY A 27 1.34 0.10 2.28
N TRP A 28 2.31 -0.63 2.81
CA TRP A 28 2.01 -1.72 3.72
C TRP A 28 1.60 -1.21 5.10
N GLU A 29 0.51 -1.74 5.62
CA GLU A 29 0.02 -1.37 6.94
C GLU A 29 0.12 -2.57 7.90
N PRO A 30 0.69 -2.39 9.11
CA PRO A 30 0.72 -3.46 10.10
C PRO A 30 -0.70 -3.74 10.63
N VAL A 31 -1.09 -5.02 10.68
CA VAL A 31 -2.38 -5.46 11.20
C VAL A 31 -2.21 -6.48 12.31
N LYS A 32 -3.05 -6.35 13.35
CA LYS A 32 -3.06 -7.28 14.50
C LYS A 32 -4.06 -8.42 14.36
N THR A 33 -5.03 -8.31 13.46
CA THR A 33 -6.18 -9.22 13.37
C THR A 33 -6.17 -9.96 12.05
N GLU A 34 -6.40 -11.26 12.10
CA GLU A 34 -6.64 -12.06 10.90
C GLU A 34 -7.94 -11.66 10.22
N GLN A 35 -7.91 -11.46 8.90
CA GLN A 35 -9.11 -11.15 8.14
C GLN A 35 -9.86 -12.47 7.84
N PRO A 36 -11.14 -12.63 8.24
CA PRO A 36 -11.85 -13.92 8.15
C PRO A 36 -12.00 -14.46 6.73
N SER A 37 -12.02 -13.58 5.73
CA SER A 37 -12.12 -13.94 4.31
C SER A 37 -10.78 -14.26 3.66
N ALA A 38 -9.66 -14.13 4.38
CA ALA A 38 -8.34 -14.32 3.83
C ALA A 38 -8.02 -15.81 3.61
N LYS A 39 -7.71 -16.19 2.37
CA LYS A 39 -7.32 -17.54 1.98
C LYS A 39 -5.81 -17.63 1.86
N SER A 40 -5.20 -18.67 2.44
CA SER A 40 -3.78 -18.95 2.28
C SER A 40 -3.48 -19.29 0.82
N VAL A 41 -2.55 -18.57 0.20
CA VAL A 41 -2.12 -18.77 -1.20
C VAL A 41 -0.75 -19.43 -1.24
N MET A 42 0.12 -19.04 -0.32
CA MET A 42 1.44 -19.63 -0.15
C MET A 42 1.75 -19.68 1.33
N LYS A 43 2.29 -20.81 1.80
CA LYS A 43 2.67 -21.00 3.18
C LYS A 43 3.98 -21.77 3.24
N ASP A 44 4.94 -21.18 3.93
CA ASP A 44 6.22 -21.76 4.30
C ASP A 44 6.37 -21.68 5.84
N ALA A 45 7.45 -22.23 6.39
CA ALA A 45 7.69 -22.27 7.83
C ALA A 45 7.73 -20.86 8.47
N GLU A 46 8.28 -19.87 7.77
CA GLU A 46 8.54 -18.53 8.30
C GLU A 46 7.67 -17.43 7.66
N LEU A 47 6.95 -17.76 6.58
CA LEU A 47 6.23 -16.81 5.75
C LEU A 47 4.88 -17.39 5.28
N GLU A 48 3.82 -16.61 5.39
CA GLU A 48 2.51 -16.94 4.84
C GLU A 48 1.94 -15.75 4.08
N ILE A 49 1.46 -16.00 2.86
CA ILE A 49 0.80 -15.02 2.01
C ILE A 49 -0.66 -15.44 1.88
N LYS A 50 -1.57 -14.53 2.27
CA LYS A 50 -3.02 -14.73 2.17
C LYS A 50 -3.64 -13.69 1.23
N ALA A 51 -4.70 -14.09 0.54
CA ALA A 51 -5.50 -13.23 -0.32
C ALA A 51 -6.89 -13.01 0.27
N ALA A 52 -7.32 -11.76 0.31
CA ALA A 52 -8.69 -11.34 0.58
C ALA A 52 -9.14 -10.38 -0.55
N PRO A 53 -10.44 -10.09 -0.68
CA PRO A 53 -10.94 -9.19 -1.73
C PRO A 53 -10.20 -7.84 -1.72
N GLY A 54 -9.44 -7.58 -2.80
CA GLY A 54 -8.63 -6.36 -2.97
C GLY A 54 -7.42 -6.20 -2.03
N VAL A 55 -7.07 -7.23 -1.24
CA VAL A 55 -6.03 -7.14 -0.20
C VAL A 55 -5.09 -8.34 -0.25
N ILE A 56 -3.80 -8.07 -0.14
CA ILE A 56 -2.78 -9.08 0.15
C ILE A 56 -2.36 -8.94 1.61
N LEU A 57 -2.39 -10.05 2.35
CA LEU A 57 -1.84 -10.11 3.69
C LEU A 57 -0.59 -10.97 3.69
N VAL A 58 0.44 -10.52 4.39
CA VAL A 58 1.69 -11.22 4.55
C VAL A 58 1.97 -11.34 6.04
N ARG A 59 2.20 -12.56 6.49
CA ARG A 59 2.66 -12.87 7.84
C ARG A 59 4.07 -13.42 7.77
N ASN A 60 4.98 -12.85 8.54
CA ASN A 60 6.40 -13.20 8.54
C ASN A 60 6.98 -13.16 9.95
N THR A 61 7.94 -14.04 10.24
CA THR A 61 8.61 -14.13 11.56
C THR A 61 9.89 -13.29 11.66
N HIS A 62 10.47 -12.89 10.52
CA HIS A 62 11.67 -12.06 10.41
C HIS A 62 11.45 -10.91 9.40
N GLN A 63 12.37 -9.94 9.33
CA GLN A 63 12.27 -8.83 8.37
C GLN A 63 12.44 -9.33 6.92
N VAL A 64 11.50 -9.00 6.03
CA VAL A 64 11.54 -9.46 4.62
C VAL A 64 11.48 -8.31 3.63
N GLN A 65 12.17 -8.45 2.48
CA GLN A 65 11.94 -7.57 1.33
C GLN A 65 10.82 -8.15 0.46
N ILE A 66 9.78 -7.36 0.24
CA ILE A 66 8.63 -7.75 -0.57
C ILE A 66 8.54 -6.87 -1.82
N LYS A 67 8.19 -7.48 -2.94
CA LYS A 67 7.84 -6.78 -4.17
C LYS A 67 6.52 -7.33 -4.71
N VAL A 68 5.63 -6.43 -5.08
CA VAL A 68 4.34 -6.76 -5.70
C VAL A 68 4.33 -6.19 -7.11
N PHE A 69 3.97 -7.01 -8.07
CA PHE A 69 3.85 -6.65 -9.47
C PHE A 69 2.45 -6.96 -9.99
N THR A 70 2.01 -6.24 -11.01
CA THR A 70 0.87 -6.68 -11.82
C THR A 70 1.24 -7.94 -12.60
N ILE A 71 0.24 -8.65 -13.15
CA ILE A 71 0.49 -9.83 -13.99
C ILE A 71 1.36 -9.53 -15.24
N LEU A 72 1.39 -8.26 -15.67
CA LEU A 72 2.22 -7.79 -16.79
C LEU A 72 3.63 -7.36 -16.34
N GLY A 73 3.99 -7.56 -15.07
CA GLY A 73 5.32 -7.27 -14.54
C GLY A 73 5.56 -5.80 -14.15
N ARG A 74 4.54 -4.95 -14.13
CA ARG A 74 4.69 -3.56 -13.64
C ARG A 74 4.76 -3.57 -12.12
N MET A 75 5.72 -2.86 -11.53
CA MET A 75 5.86 -2.75 -10.07
C MET A 75 4.69 -1.97 -9.47
N VAL A 76 4.10 -2.53 -8.41
CA VAL A 76 2.99 -1.95 -7.62
C VAL A 76 3.49 -1.49 -6.26
N SER A 77 4.32 -2.31 -5.58
CA SER A 77 4.94 -1.98 -4.30
C SER A 77 6.30 -2.66 -4.18
N SER A 78 7.24 -2.02 -3.47
CA SER A 78 8.56 -2.57 -3.15
C SER A 78 9.01 -2.01 -1.80
N GLU A 79 8.86 -2.78 -0.74
CA GLU A 79 9.09 -2.34 0.64
C GLU A 79 9.78 -3.42 1.47
N THR A 80 10.28 -3.04 2.64
CA THR A 80 10.83 -3.97 3.64
C THR A 80 9.83 -4.08 4.79
N LEU A 81 9.29 -5.27 5.01
CA LEU A 81 8.30 -5.52 6.06
C LEU A 81 9.00 -5.97 7.35
N PRO A 82 8.67 -5.38 8.50
CA PRO A 82 9.11 -5.89 9.79
C PRO A 82 8.42 -7.23 10.10
N PRO A 83 8.91 -8.01 11.08
CA PRO A 83 8.21 -9.18 11.59
C PRO A 83 6.77 -8.84 12.02
N GLY A 84 5.82 -9.72 11.73
CA GLY A 84 4.41 -9.53 12.09
C GLY A 84 3.47 -9.88 10.94
N THR A 85 2.31 -9.21 10.91
CA THR A 85 1.37 -9.28 9.78
C THR A 85 1.22 -7.90 9.17
N SER A 86 1.39 -7.81 7.86
CA SER A 86 1.20 -6.59 7.09
C SER A 86 0.14 -6.80 6.01
N ARG A 87 -0.66 -5.78 5.76
CA ARG A 87 -1.64 -5.75 4.68
C ARG A 87 -1.23 -4.75 3.61
N LEU A 88 -1.50 -5.07 2.36
CA LEU A 88 -1.43 -4.15 1.24
C LEU A 88 -2.80 -4.05 0.59
N GLN A 89 -3.36 -2.84 0.57
CA GLN A 89 -4.55 -2.54 -0.21
C GLN A 89 -4.13 -2.35 -1.67
N LEU A 90 -4.76 -3.09 -2.59
CA LEU A 90 -4.44 -3.01 -4.01
C LEU A 90 -5.37 -2.01 -4.73
N PRO A 91 -4.87 -1.34 -5.78
CA PRO A 91 -5.64 -0.31 -6.48
C PRO A 91 -6.79 -0.90 -7.31
N THR A 92 -6.65 -2.14 -7.79
CA THR A 92 -7.65 -2.82 -8.61
C THR A 92 -7.73 -4.32 -8.26
N HIS A 93 -8.91 -4.92 -8.42
CA HIS A 93 -9.09 -6.37 -8.34
C HIS A 93 -8.36 -7.07 -9.49
N GLY A 94 -7.77 -8.25 -9.26
CA GLY A 94 -7.03 -8.95 -10.30
C GLY A 94 -5.94 -9.88 -9.77
N VAL A 95 -5.05 -10.30 -10.68
CA VAL A 95 -3.93 -11.19 -10.35
C VAL A 95 -2.64 -10.39 -10.24
N TYR A 96 -1.94 -10.60 -9.14
CA TYR A 96 -0.67 -9.98 -8.82
C TYR A 96 0.42 -11.05 -8.63
N ILE A 97 1.66 -10.65 -8.86
CA ILE A 97 2.84 -11.47 -8.58
C ILE A 97 3.47 -10.91 -7.31
N VAL A 98 3.58 -11.73 -6.28
CA VAL A 98 4.26 -11.39 -5.03
C VAL A 98 5.58 -12.11 -4.98
N LYS A 99 6.66 -11.35 -4.75
CA LYS A 99 8.01 -11.88 -4.56
C LYS A 99 8.53 -11.50 -3.18
N VAL A 100 9.02 -12.50 -2.43
CA VAL A 100 9.64 -12.33 -1.12
C VAL A 100 10.90 -13.18 -1.07
N GLY A 101 12.08 -12.55 -1.10
CA GLY A 101 13.34 -13.29 -1.29
C GLY A 101 13.31 -14.11 -2.59
N ASP A 102 13.50 -15.42 -2.48
CA ASP A 102 13.43 -16.38 -3.59
C ASP A 102 12.02 -16.91 -3.86
N LEU A 103 11.08 -16.69 -2.93
CA LEU A 103 9.68 -17.06 -3.11
C LEU A 103 9.02 -16.15 -4.14
N THR A 104 8.33 -16.73 -5.12
CA THR A 104 7.46 -15.99 -6.05
C THR A 104 6.14 -16.72 -6.23
N CYS A 105 5.01 -16.05 -5.99
CA CYS A 105 3.68 -16.65 -6.16
C CYS A 105 2.69 -15.70 -6.85
N LYS A 106 1.69 -16.28 -7.50
CA LYS A 106 0.54 -15.53 -8.07
C LYS A 106 -0.56 -15.44 -7.02
N VAL A 107 -1.10 -14.26 -6.82
CA VAL A 107 -2.15 -13.96 -5.84
C VAL A 107 -3.33 -13.33 -6.55
N ALA A 108 -4.49 -13.98 -6.50
CA ALA A 108 -5.74 -13.44 -7.00
C ALA A 108 -6.49 -12.78 -5.82
N VAL A 109 -6.74 -11.48 -5.94
CA VAL A 109 -7.47 -10.66 -4.95
C VAL A 109 -8.74 -10.10 -5.55
#